data_AF-A0A9C6TWY7-F1
#
_entry.id   AF-A0A9C6TWY7-F1
#
_cell.length_a   1.000
_cell.length_b   1.000
_cell.length_c   1.000
_cell.angle_alpha   90.00
_cell.angle_beta   90.00
_cell.angle_gamma   90.00
#
_symmetry.space_group_name_H-M   'P 1'
#
loop_
_entity.id
_entity.type
_entity.pdbx_description
1 polymer ?
#
loop_
_entity_poly.entity_id
_entity_poly.type
_entity_poly.pdbx_seq_one_letter_code
_entity_poly.pdbx_strand_id
1 'polypeptide(L)'
;MNPIDLQRVKVHEADACLVLANKYCQDPDAEDAANIMRVISIKNYSDDIRVIIQLMQYHNKAYLLNIPSWDWKRGDDVICLAELKLGFIAQSCLAPGFSTMMANLFAMRSFKTAHLVATSNMQGWQNDYLRGTALEMYTETLSSSFQGMPFAQASE
;
A
#
# COMPACT_ATOMS: atom_id res chain seq x y z
N MET A 1 6.60 23.25 5.83
CA MET A 1 6.64 23.22 4.36
C MET A 1 6.15 24.57 3.86
N ASN A 2 6.63 25.07 2.72
CA ASN A 2 6.24 26.39 2.23
C ASN A 2 4.90 26.30 1.44
N PRO A 3 3.85 27.06 1.77
CA PRO A 3 2.59 27.05 1.02
C PRO A 3 2.77 27.42 -0.46
N ILE A 4 3.80 28.21 -0.79
CA ILE A 4 4.12 28.57 -2.19
C ILE A 4 4.45 27.31 -3.00
N ASP A 5 5.16 26.34 -2.40
CA ASP A 5 5.49 25.09 -3.08
C ASP A 5 4.25 24.23 -3.32
N LEU A 6 3.34 24.19 -2.34
CA LEU A 6 2.06 23.47 -2.46
C LEU A 6 1.16 24.06 -3.55
N GLN A 7 1.16 25.39 -3.68
CA GLN A 7 0.47 26.06 -4.78
C GLN A 7 1.11 25.72 -6.14
N ARG A 8 2.45 25.74 -6.22
CA ARG A 8 3.21 25.45 -7.44
C ARG A 8 2.95 24.03 -7.97
N VAL A 9 2.86 23.05 -7.08
CA VAL A 9 2.52 21.67 -7.45
C VAL A 9 1.00 21.41 -7.53
N LYS A 10 0.19 22.46 -7.35
CA LYS A 10 -1.27 22.44 -7.43
C LYS A 10 -1.93 21.37 -6.54
N VAL A 11 -1.57 21.31 -5.26
CA VAL A 11 -2.14 20.35 -4.31
C VAL A 11 -3.68 20.36 -4.29
N HIS A 12 -4.31 21.52 -4.49
CA HIS A 12 -5.77 21.64 -4.52
C HIS A 12 -6.44 21.00 -5.77
N GLU A 13 -5.70 20.79 -6.87
CA GLU A 13 -6.17 20.08 -8.07
C GLU A 13 -5.74 18.60 -8.08
N ALA A 14 -4.89 18.18 -7.14
CA ALA A 14 -4.35 16.84 -7.10
C ALA A 14 -5.33 15.84 -6.47
N ASP A 15 -5.37 14.62 -6.99
CA ASP A 15 -6.23 13.54 -6.47
C ASP A 15 -5.72 12.99 -5.13
N ALA A 16 -4.40 12.85 -4.98
CA ALA A 16 -3.79 12.38 -3.75
C ALA A 16 -2.36 12.92 -3.55
N CYS A 17 -1.91 12.95 -2.29
CA CYS A 17 -0.53 13.22 -1.92
C CYS A 17 0.09 12.00 -1.22
N LEU A 18 1.23 11.53 -1.75
CA LEU A 18 1.96 10.40 -1.19
C LEU A 18 3.19 10.89 -0.42
N VAL A 19 3.23 10.64 0.89
CA VAL A 19 4.35 10.98 1.77
C VAL A 19 5.19 9.72 2.01
N LEU A 20 6.34 9.65 1.34
CA LEU A 20 7.26 8.52 1.42
C LEU A 20 8.24 8.71 2.58
N ALA A 21 8.54 7.63 3.29
CA ALA A 21 9.49 7.63 4.40
C ALA A 21 10.85 7.06 3.98
N ASN A 22 11.93 7.61 4.53
CA ASN A 22 13.26 7.01 4.40
C ASN A 22 13.40 5.78 5.30
N LYS A 23 13.30 4.59 4.70
CA LYS A 23 13.36 3.29 5.40
C LYS A 23 14.71 2.99 6.07
N TYR A 24 15.76 3.71 5.68
CA TYR A 24 17.14 3.52 6.15
C TYR A 24 17.64 4.71 6.97
N CYS A 25 16.72 5.49 7.55
CA CYS A 25 17.05 6.57 8.47
C CYS A 25 17.73 6.05 9.75
N GLN A 26 18.54 6.90 10.39
CA GLN A 26 19.17 6.57 11.68
C GLN A 26 18.17 6.60 12.83
N ASP A 27 17.24 7.56 12.79
CA ASP A 27 16.19 7.76 13.80
C ASP A 27 14.80 7.68 13.14
N PRO A 28 14.12 6.53 13.25
CA PRO A 28 12.78 6.33 12.71
C PRO A 28 11.71 7.25 13.32
N ASP A 29 11.82 7.60 14.60
CA ASP A 29 10.84 8.46 15.26
C ASP A 29 10.95 9.91 14.76
N ALA A 30 12.17 10.40 14.55
CA ALA A 30 12.40 11.71 13.95
C ALA A 30 11.89 11.78 12.49
N GLU A 31 12.11 10.72 11.71
CA GLU A 31 11.60 10.62 10.33
C GLU A 31 10.06 10.61 10.29
N ASP A 32 9.42 9.83 11.16
CA ASP A 32 7.95 9.79 11.28
C ASP A 32 7.39 11.15 11.73
N ALA A 33 8.01 11.79 12.72
CA ALA A 33 7.61 13.12 13.17
C ALA A 33 7.71 14.15 12.04
N ALA A 34 8.79 14.10 11.24
CA ALA A 34 8.93 14.95 10.07
C ALA A 34 7.80 14.68 9.04
N ASN A 35 7.51 13.40 8.75
CA ASN A 35 6.43 13.02 7.83
C ASN A 35 5.05 13.45 8.34
N ILE A 36 4.76 13.33 9.63
CA ILE A 36 3.50 13.82 10.24
C ILE A 36 3.41 15.34 10.09
N MET A 37 4.49 16.08 10.33
CA MET A 37 4.51 17.54 10.10
C MET A 37 4.29 17.91 8.64
N ARG A 38 4.74 17.07 7.69
CA ARG A 38 4.43 17.23 6.26
C ARG A 38 2.93 17.07 6.00
N VAL A 39 2.31 16.04 6.57
CA VAL A 39 0.85 15.81 6.47
C VAL A 39 0.07 16.99 7.04
N ILE A 40 0.42 17.48 8.23
CA ILE A 40 -0.22 18.66 8.84
C ILE A 40 -0.12 19.87 7.89
N SER A 41 1.06 20.10 7.30
CA SER A 41 1.24 21.21 6.36
C SER A 41 0.39 21.09 5.09
N ILE A 42 0.20 19.87 4.56
CA ILE A 42 -0.64 19.60 3.40
C ILE A 42 -2.12 19.81 3.76
N LYS A 43 -2.56 19.18 4.85
CA LYS A 43 -3.94 19.23 5.35
C LYS A 43 -4.38 20.61 5.83
N ASN A 44 -3.45 21.45 6.27
CA ASN A 44 -3.74 22.86 6.58
C ASN A 44 -3.90 23.73 5.32
N TYR A 45 -3.33 23.31 4.18
CA TYR A 45 -3.46 24.03 2.90
C TYR A 45 -4.68 23.56 2.10
N SER A 46 -4.94 22.25 2.09
CA SER A 46 -6.10 21.61 1.50
C SER A 46 -6.54 20.47 2.41
N ASP A 47 -7.70 20.61 3.05
CA ASP A 47 -8.26 19.63 3.99
C ASP A 47 -8.88 18.41 3.30
N ASP A 48 -9.43 18.62 2.10
CA ASP A 48 -10.14 17.61 1.31
C ASP A 48 -9.23 16.66 0.51
N ILE A 49 -7.94 16.99 0.35
CA ILE A 49 -7.02 16.12 -0.41
C ILE A 49 -6.80 14.78 0.30
N ARG A 50 -6.81 13.67 -0.45
CA ARG A 50 -6.42 12.35 0.05
C ARG A 50 -4.92 12.29 0.33
N VAL A 51 -4.52 11.85 1.53
CA VAL A 51 -3.11 11.70 1.91
C VAL A 51 -2.78 10.26 2.27
N ILE A 52 -1.78 9.69 1.60
CA ILE A 52 -1.24 8.36 1.90
C ILE A 52 0.18 8.53 2.45
N ILE A 53 0.42 8.14 3.69
CA ILE A 53 1.70 8.32 4.39
C ILE A 53 2.32 6.99 4.76
N GLN A 54 3.65 6.89 4.60
CA GLN A 54 4.44 5.81 5.16
C GLN A 54 4.94 6.21 6.56
N LEU A 55 4.76 5.32 7.53
CA LEU A 55 5.35 5.43 8.86
C LEU A 55 6.28 4.24 9.14
N MET A 56 7.32 4.47 9.92
CA MET A 56 8.26 3.45 10.36
C MET A 56 7.73 2.75 11.60
N GLN A 57 7.23 3.49 12.59
CA GLN A 57 6.80 2.97 13.89
C GLN A 57 5.28 3.00 14.06
N TYR A 58 4.75 2.00 14.76
CA TYR A 58 3.31 1.86 14.96
C TYR A 58 2.75 2.92 15.92
N HIS A 59 3.46 3.23 17.02
CA HIS A 59 2.96 4.19 18.02
C HIS A 59 2.77 5.60 17.46
N ASN A 60 3.54 5.99 16.43
CA ASN A 60 3.42 7.29 15.79
C ASN A 60 2.14 7.45 14.95
N LYS A 61 1.48 6.34 14.58
CA LYS A 61 0.20 6.33 13.83
C LYS A 61 -0.90 7.09 14.59
N ALA A 62 -0.89 7.04 15.92
CA ALA A 62 -1.89 7.71 16.75
C ALA A 62 -1.89 9.24 16.58
N TYR A 63 -0.74 9.86 16.26
CA TYR A 63 -0.66 11.31 16.08
C TYR A 63 -1.42 11.80 14.84
N LEU A 64 -1.55 10.97 13.80
CA LEU A 64 -2.31 11.32 12.60
C LEU A 64 -3.81 11.40 12.89
N LEU A 65 -4.32 10.58 13.81
CA LEU A 65 -5.72 10.60 14.23
C LEU A 65 -6.10 11.87 15.01
N ASN A 66 -5.11 12.59 15.54
CA ASN A 66 -5.33 13.86 16.22
C ASN A 66 -5.43 15.06 15.25
N ILE A 67 -5.17 14.85 13.95
CA ILE A 67 -5.29 15.90 12.93
C ILE A 67 -6.78 16.02 12.57
N PRO A 68 -7.44 17.19 12.77
CA PRO A 68 -8.89 17.31 12.59
C PRO A 68 -9.40 17.01 11.18
N SER A 69 -8.57 17.28 10.17
CA SER A 69 -8.89 17.07 8.75
C SER A 69 -8.47 15.69 8.22
N TRP A 70 -7.91 14.83 9.08
CA TRP A 70 -7.61 13.44 8.73
C TRP A 70 -8.88 12.59 8.74
N ASP A 71 -9.22 12.01 7.60
CA ASP A 71 -10.43 11.19 7.45
C ASP A 71 -10.17 9.92 6.62
N TRP A 72 -10.18 8.78 7.31
CA TRP A 72 -10.04 7.46 6.71
C TRP A 72 -11.16 7.12 5.72
N LYS A 73 -12.35 7.73 5.86
CA LYS A 73 -13.47 7.51 4.92
C LYS A 73 -13.22 8.15 3.57
N ARG A 74 -12.39 9.21 3.52
CA ARG A 74 -11.94 9.85 2.29
C ARG A 74 -10.69 9.19 1.69
N GLY A 75 -10.20 8.11 2.30
CA GLY A 75 -9.04 7.36 1.84
C GLY A 75 -7.71 7.89 2.37
N ASP A 76 -7.70 8.66 3.45
CA ASP A 76 -6.46 8.97 4.16
C ASP A 76 -5.91 7.69 4.82
N ASP A 77 -4.82 7.17 4.26
CA ASP A 77 -4.29 5.85 4.59
C ASP A 77 -2.88 5.93 5.18
N VAL A 78 -2.62 5.10 6.18
CA VAL A 78 -1.29 4.96 6.80
C VAL A 78 -0.69 3.60 6.48
N ILE A 79 0.45 3.61 5.80
CA ILE A 79 1.25 2.42 5.53
C ILE A 79 2.34 2.34 6.60
N CYS A 80 2.03 1.66 7.72
CA CYS A 80 3.02 1.42 8.76
C CYS A 80 3.91 0.22 8.40
N LEU A 81 5.20 0.48 8.19
CA LEU A 81 6.16 -0.52 7.74
C LEU A 81 6.45 -1.57 8.81
N ALA A 82 6.57 -1.19 10.10
CA ALA A 82 6.73 -2.15 11.18
C ALA A 82 5.51 -3.06 11.32
N GLU A 83 4.30 -2.49 11.25
CA GLU A 83 3.02 -3.22 11.32
C GLU A 83 2.93 -4.27 10.21
N LEU A 84 3.13 -3.86 8.95
CA LEU A 84 3.06 -4.77 7.80
C LEU A 84 4.17 -5.83 7.82
N LYS A 85 5.42 -5.43 8.13
CA LYS A 85 6.56 -6.35 8.15
C LYS A 85 6.36 -7.45 9.19
N LEU A 86 6.05 -7.06 10.43
CA LEU A 86 5.85 -8.02 11.52
C LEU A 86 4.57 -8.82 11.33
N GLY A 87 3.50 -8.21 10.80
CA GLY A 87 2.26 -8.89 10.44
C GLY A 87 2.47 -10.01 9.42
N PHE A 88 3.21 -9.75 8.34
CA PHE A 88 3.53 -10.77 7.33
C PHE A 88 4.41 -11.90 7.88
N ILE A 89 5.38 -11.58 8.76
CA ILE A 89 6.20 -12.61 9.42
C ILE A 89 5.32 -13.47 10.34
N ALA A 90 4.45 -12.85 11.14
CA ALA A 90 3.56 -13.54 12.05
C ALA A 90 2.60 -14.48 11.30
N GLN A 91 2.01 -14.04 10.18
CA GLN A 91 1.18 -14.91 9.34
C GLN A 91 1.97 -16.04 8.69
N SER A 92 3.23 -15.80 8.31
CA SER A 92 4.13 -16.86 7.83
C SER A 92 4.46 -17.91 8.90
N CYS A 93 4.33 -17.61 10.20
CA CYS A 93 4.44 -18.61 11.26
C CYS A 93 3.24 -19.57 11.29
N LEU A 94 2.07 -19.14 10.83
CA LEU A 94 0.87 -19.98 10.71
C LEU A 94 0.85 -20.76 9.39
N ALA A 95 1.22 -20.09 8.29
CA ALA A 95 1.27 -20.64 6.95
C ALA A 95 2.60 -20.26 6.25
N PRO A 96 3.61 -21.14 6.27
CA PRO A 96 4.90 -20.87 5.65
C PRO A 96 4.78 -20.47 4.18
N GLY A 97 5.40 -19.36 3.80
CA GLY A 97 5.34 -18.81 2.43
C GLY A 97 4.28 -17.73 2.22
N PHE A 98 3.39 -17.49 3.20
CA PHE A 98 2.35 -16.46 3.12
C PHE A 98 2.90 -15.07 2.78
N SER A 99 3.98 -14.64 3.44
CA SER A 99 4.61 -13.34 3.18
C SER A 99 5.06 -13.16 1.72
N THR A 100 5.60 -14.21 1.10
CA THR A 100 6.06 -14.17 -0.30
C THR A 100 4.87 -14.14 -1.25
N MET A 101 3.83 -14.91 -0.98
CA MET A 101 2.58 -14.88 -1.73
C MET A 101 1.97 -13.48 -1.72
N MET A 102 1.77 -12.88 -0.54
CA MET A 102 1.22 -11.53 -0.43
C MET A 102 2.11 -10.47 -1.09
N ALA A 103 3.44 -10.54 -0.92
CA ALA A 103 4.35 -9.61 -1.55
C ALA A 103 4.29 -9.65 -3.09
N ASN A 104 4.05 -10.82 -3.68
CA ASN A 104 3.84 -10.96 -5.11
C ASN A 104 2.49 -10.36 -5.56
N LEU A 105 1.42 -10.57 -4.79
CA LEU A 105 0.08 -10.03 -5.13
C LEU A 105 0.00 -8.50 -5.15
N PHE A 106 0.85 -7.80 -4.39
CA PHE A 106 0.93 -6.33 -4.39
C PHE A 106 1.91 -5.77 -5.43
N ALA A 107 2.80 -6.61 -5.97
CA ALA A 107 3.83 -6.17 -6.89
C ALA A 107 3.36 -6.39 -8.33
N MET A 108 3.15 -5.31 -9.08
CA MET A 108 2.85 -5.42 -10.51
C MET A 108 4.01 -6.11 -11.24
N ARG A 109 3.78 -7.33 -11.74
CA ARG A 109 4.79 -8.13 -12.43
C ARG A 109 4.17 -8.74 -13.68
N SER A 110 4.70 -8.35 -14.83
CA SER A 110 4.23 -8.87 -16.11
C SER A 110 4.79 -10.27 -16.38
N PHE A 111 3.92 -11.21 -16.69
CA PHE A 111 4.28 -12.56 -17.15
C PHE A 111 4.92 -12.59 -18.56
N LYS A 112 5.03 -11.45 -19.26
CA LYS A 112 5.54 -11.40 -20.64
C LYS A 112 6.98 -11.89 -20.80
N THR A 113 7.76 -11.97 -19.72
CA THR A 113 9.12 -12.52 -19.73
C THR A 113 9.14 -14.05 -19.80
N ALA A 114 8.03 -14.76 -19.57
CA ALA A 114 7.99 -16.21 -19.66
C ALA A 114 7.94 -16.74 -21.12
N HIS A 115 7.49 -15.93 -22.09
CA HIS A 115 7.42 -16.37 -23.49
C HIS A 115 8.67 -16.01 -24.32
N LEU A 116 9.44 -15.00 -23.88
CA LEU A 116 10.72 -14.60 -24.49
C LEU A 116 11.94 -15.13 -23.72
N VAL A 117 11.78 -15.48 -22.44
CA VAL A 117 12.77 -16.16 -21.58
C VAL A 117 12.25 -17.55 -21.16
N ALA A 118 11.39 -18.16 -21.97
CA ALA A 118 11.46 -19.61 -22.18
C ALA A 118 12.77 -19.94 -22.92
N THR A 119 13.89 -19.49 -22.38
CA THR A 119 15.18 -20.09 -22.64
C THR A 119 15.01 -21.55 -22.23
N SER A 120 15.48 -22.44 -23.07
CA SER A 120 15.40 -23.90 -22.96
C SER A 120 15.94 -24.52 -21.64
N ASN A 121 16.26 -23.70 -20.64
CA ASN A 121 16.90 -24.04 -19.37
C ASN A 121 16.09 -23.68 -18.11
N MET A 122 14.89 -23.10 -18.21
CA MET A 122 14.08 -22.79 -17.01
C MET A 122 13.46 -24.06 -16.41
N GLN A 123 13.66 -24.29 -15.11
CA GLN A 123 13.14 -25.48 -14.42
C GLN A 123 11.62 -25.37 -14.22
N GLY A 124 10.90 -26.50 -14.17
CA GLY A 124 9.44 -26.53 -14.06
C GLY A 124 8.88 -25.69 -12.90
N TRP A 125 9.46 -25.81 -11.71
CA TRP A 125 9.03 -25.04 -10.53
C TRP A 125 9.18 -23.52 -10.70
N GLN A 126 10.17 -23.07 -11.48
CA GLN A 126 10.39 -21.64 -11.73
C GLN A 126 9.28 -21.07 -12.62
N ASN A 127 8.86 -21.86 -13.61
CA ASN A 127 7.76 -21.48 -14.48
C ASN A 127 6.45 -21.34 -13.68
N ASP A 128 6.15 -22.32 -12.82
CA ASP A 128 4.95 -22.28 -11.96
C ASP A 128 5.01 -21.13 -10.94
N TYR A 129 6.17 -20.88 -10.34
CA TYR A 129 6.36 -19.73 -9.45
C TYR A 129 6.14 -18.40 -10.19
N LEU A 130 6.71 -18.24 -11.39
CA LEU A 130 6.56 -17.02 -12.18
C LEU A 130 5.10 -16.79 -12.62
N ARG A 131 4.35 -17.85 -12.91
CA ARG A 131 2.89 -17.74 -13.15
C ARG A 131 2.19 -17.16 -11.93
N GLY A 132 2.49 -17.66 -10.73
CA GLY A 132 1.95 -17.12 -9.49
C GLY A 132 2.34 -15.66 -9.23
N THR A 133 3.54 -15.25 -9.65
CA THR A 133 3.98 -13.84 -9.47
C THR A 133 3.23 -12.85 -10.35
N ALA A 134 2.52 -13.30 -11.37
CA ALA A 134 1.73 -12.45 -12.26
C ALA A 134 0.27 -12.26 -11.79
N LEU A 135 -0.12 -12.89 -10.67
CA LEU A 135 -1.41 -12.69 -10.04
C LEU A 135 -1.37 -11.43 -9.18
N GLU A 136 -2.45 -10.66 -9.21
CA GLU A 136 -2.59 -9.37 -8.53
C GLU A 136 -3.96 -9.30 -7.83
N MET A 137 -4.08 -8.44 -6.83
CA MET A 137 -5.37 -8.16 -6.17
C MET A 137 -6.12 -7.03 -6.89
N TYR A 138 -7.39 -7.26 -7.18
CA TYR A 138 -8.27 -6.28 -7.81
C TYR A 138 -9.55 -6.09 -6.99
N THR A 139 -10.12 -4.88 -7.10
CA THR A 139 -11.40 -4.52 -6.50
C THR A 139 -12.40 -4.25 -7.59
N GLU A 140 -13.53 -4.98 -7.60
CA GLU A 140 -14.57 -4.82 -8.61
C GLU A 140 -15.96 -4.99 -8.01
N THR A 141 -16.97 -4.34 -8.59
CA THR A 141 -18.36 -4.52 -8.19
C THR A 141 -18.96 -5.78 -8.82
N LEU A 142 -19.56 -6.66 -8.01
CA LEU A 142 -20.22 -7.86 -8.51
C LEU A 142 -21.47 -7.52 -9.34
N SER A 143 -21.73 -8.36 -10.35
CA SER A 143 -22.94 -8.28 -11.18
C SER A 143 -24.22 -8.51 -10.35
N SER A 144 -25.34 -7.97 -10.83
CA SER A 144 -26.67 -8.19 -10.24
C SER A 144 -27.07 -9.66 -10.20
N SER A 145 -26.51 -10.52 -11.06
CA SER A 145 -26.75 -11.97 -11.04
C SER A 145 -26.33 -12.66 -9.74
N PHE A 146 -25.42 -12.04 -8.96
CA PHE A 146 -24.97 -12.56 -7.67
C PHE A 146 -25.82 -12.07 -6.49
N GLN A 147 -26.83 -11.23 -6.71
CA GLN A 147 -27.69 -10.72 -5.64
C GLN A 147 -28.47 -11.86 -4.98
N GLY A 148 -28.42 -11.91 -3.64
CA GLY A 148 -29.07 -12.96 -2.85
C GLY A 148 -28.34 -14.29 -2.83
N MET A 149 -27.25 -14.45 -3.59
CA MET A 149 -26.41 -15.64 -3.57
C MET A 149 -25.50 -15.65 -2.34
N PRO A 150 -25.37 -16.78 -1.61
CA PRO A 150 -24.38 -16.91 -0.54
C PRO A 150 -22.95 -16.80 -1.09
N PHE A 151 -22.02 -16.23 -0.31
CA PHE A 151 -20.63 -16.05 -0.73
C PHE A 151 -19.98 -17.34 -1.25
N ALA A 152 -20.19 -18.47 -0.56
CA ALA A 152 -19.63 -19.76 -0.96
C ALA A 152 -20.07 -20.20 -2.36
N GLN A 153 -21.32 -19.92 -2.74
CA GLN A 153 -21.85 -20.23 -4.07
C GLN A 153 -21.36 -19.22 -5.13
N ALA A 154 -21.16 -17.95 -4.74
CA ALA A 154 -20.62 -16.94 -5.64
C ALA A 154 -19.12 -17.14 -5.94
N SER A 155 -18.39 -17.83 -5.06
CA SER A 155 -16.95 -18.08 -5.16
C SER A 155 -16.56 -19.46 -5.71
N GLU A 156 -17.54 -20.32 -6.00
CA GLU A 156 -17.34 -21.67 -6.57
C GLU A 156 -16.97 -21.61 -8.07
#